data_AF-A0A540W0P4-F1
#
_entry.id   AF-A0A540W0P4-F1
#
_cell.length_a   1.000
_cell.length_b   1.000
_cell.length_c   1.000
_cell.angle_alpha   90.00
_cell.angle_beta   90.00
_cell.angle_gamma   90.00
#
_symmetry.space_group_name_H-M   'P 1'
#
loop_
_entity.id
_entity.type
_entity.pdbx_description
1 polymer ?
#
loop_
_entity_poly.entity_id
_entity_poly.type
_entity_poly.pdbx_seq_one_letter_code
_entity_poly.pdbx_strand_id
1 'polypeptide(L)' 'MWWNFVGRSSEEIAQAREEWERGDRFGEVHGYAGERLRAPELPAVGLKPRGRAR' A
#
# COMPACT_ATOMS: atom_id res chain seq x y z
N MET A 1 3.61 5.49 6.64
CA MET A 1 3.19 5.79 5.26
C MET A 1 4.30 5.37 4.32
N TRP A 2 3.93 4.60 3.31
CA TRP A 2 4.80 4.19 2.22
C TRP A 2 3.92 4.03 0.97
N TRP A 3 4.35 4.57 -0.16
CA TRP A 3 3.52 4.72 -1.36
C TRP A 3 2.13 5.31 -1.01
N ASN A 4 1.05 4.73 -1.51
CA ASN A 4 -0.33 5.12 -1.25
C ASN A 4 -0.93 4.48 0.02
N PHE A 5 -0.12 3.78 0.84
CA PHE A 5 -0.59 3.11 2.04
C PHE A 5 -0.25 3.90 3.31
N VAL A 6 -1.27 4.08 4.16
CA VAL A 6 -1.16 4.68 5.48
C VAL A 6 -1.65 3.66 6.50
N GLY A 7 -0.70 3.07 7.24
CA GLY A 7 -0.95 2.20 8.38
C GLY A 7 -0.26 2.73 9.63
N ARG A 8 -0.65 2.18 10.77
CA ARG A 8 -0.06 2.40 12.09
C ARG A 8 1.18 1.54 12.33
N SER A 9 1.34 0.44 11.58
CA SER A 9 2.53 -0.43 11.63
C SER A 9 3.05 -0.80 10.23
N SER A 10 4.24 -1.41 10.17
CA SER A 10 4.82 -1.90 8.90
C SER A 10 4.06 -3.11 8.37
N GLU A 11 3.54 -3.95 9.27
CA GLU A 11 2.75 -5.14 8.96
C GLU A 11 1.42 -4.77 8.32
N GLU A 12 0.74 -3.73 8.82
CA GLU A 12 -0.49 -3.21 8.20
C GLU A 12 -0.22 -2.73 6.75
N ILE A 13 0.93 -2.12 6.50
CA ILE A 13 1.33 -1.69 5.15
C ILE A 13 1.68 -2.89 4.26
N ALA A 14 2.34 -3.92 4.79
CA ALA A 14 2.64 -5.15 4.06
C ALA A 14 1.39 -5.92 3.65
N GLN A 15 0.42 -6.04 4.55
CA GLN A 15 -0.86 -6.65 4.26
C GLN A 15 -1.63 -5.86 3.20
N ALA A 16 -1.70 -4.52 3.32
CA ALA A 16 -2.37 -3.69 2.31
C ALA A 16 -1.71 -3.80 0.92
N ARG A 17 -0.38 -3.95 0.86
CA ARG A 17 0.34 -4.24 -0.39
C ARG A 17 -0.07 -5.58 -0.99
N GLU A 18 -0.10 -6.65 -0.18
CA GLU A 18 -0.47 -7.98 -0.66
C GLU A 18 -1.93 -8.01 -1.17
N GLU A 19 -2.86 -7.41 -0.42
CA GLU A 19 -4.26 -7.28 -0.83
C GLU A 19 -4.42 -6.46 -2.12
N TRP A 20 -3.58 -5.44 -2.32
CA TRP A 20 -3.56 -4.67 -3.55
C TRP A 20 -3.11 -5.49 -4.75
N GLU A 21 -2.06 -6.29 -4.59
CA GLU A 21 -1.52 -7.18 -5.63
C GLU A 21 -2.49 -8.32 -5.97
N ARG A 22 -3.18 -8.87 -4.96
CA ARG A 22 -4.21 -9.91 -5.16
C ARG A 22 -5.49 -9.37 -5.81
N GLY A 23 -5.79 -8.09 -5.59
CA GLY A 23 -7.00 -7.45 -6.11
C GLY A 23 -8.25 -7.63 -5.23
N ASP A 24 -8.11 -8.21 -4.03
CA ASP A 24 -9.25 -8.67 -3.24
C ASP A 24 -9.99 -7.55 -2.48
N ARG A 25 -9.30 -6.46 -2.13
CA ARG A 25 -9.85 -5.44 -1.19
C ARG A 25 -10.25 -4.12 -1.83
N PHE A 26 -9.51 -3.64 -2.82
CA PHE A 26 -9.58 -2.25 -3.27
C PHE A 26 -10.52 -2.00 -4.46
N GLY A 27 -11.36 -2.99 -4.79
CA GLY A 27 -12.29 -2.91 -5.91
C GLY A 27 -11.60 -2.78 -7.28
N GLU A 28 -12.42 -2.59 -8.30
CA GLU A 28 -12.02 -2.40 -9.68
C GLU A 28 -12.52 -1.05 -10.19
N VAL A 29 -11.71 -0.39 -11.03
CA VAL A 29 -12.08 0.87 -11.67
C VAL A 29 -12.48 0.58 -13.11
N HIS A 30 -13.76 0.74 -13.42
CA HIS A 30 -14.27 0.56 -14.77
C HIS A 30 -14.09 1.81 -15.62
N GLY A 31 -13.93 1.63 -16.94
CA GLY A 31 -13.78 2.73 -17.90
C GLY A 31 -12.36 3.29 -18.03
N TYR A 32 -11.38 2.74 -17.31
CA TYR A 32 -9.97 3.06 -17.48
C TYR A 32 -9.28 2.05 -18.41
N ALA A 33 -8.76 2.52 -19.53
CA ALA A 33 -8.11 1.68 -20.55
C ALA A 33 -6.61 1.46 -20.25
N GLY A 34 -6.29 1.01 -19.04
CA GLY A 34 -4.92 0.75 -18.62
C GLY A 34 -4.85 -0.34 -17.56
N GLU A 35 -3.68 -0.96 -17.43
CA GLU A 35 -3.45 -1.99 -16.41
C GLU A 35 -3.41 -1.39 -15.00
N ARG A 36 -3.77 -2.21 -14.01
CA ARG A 36 -3.64 -1.87 -12.60
C ARG A 36 -2.16 -1.67 -12.26
N LEU A 37 -1.85 -0.56 -11.61
CA LEU A 37 -0.49 -0.28 -11.15
C LEU A 37 -0.04 -1.33 -10.13
N ARG A 38 1.16 -1.88 -10.31
CA ARG A 38 1.77 -2.80 -9.34
C ARG A 38 2.36 -2.02 -8.18
N ALA A 39 2.11 -2.49 -6.95
CA ALA A 39 2.74 -1.91 -5.78
C ALA A 39 4.24 -2.25 -5.78
N PRO A 40 5.14 -1.28 -5.47
CA PRO A 40 6.57 -1.55 -5.41
C PRO A 40 6.92 -2.59 -4.33
N GLU A 41 8.14 -3.13 -4.33
CA GLU A 41 8.60 -3.97 -3.24
C GLU A 41 8.78 -3.17 -1.95
N LEU A 42 8.47 -3.81 -0.81
CA LEU A 42 8.73 -3.18 0.48
C LEU A 42 10.24 -3.13 0.75
N PRO A 43 10.73 -2.06 1.40
CA PRO A 43 12.11 -2.02 1.86
C PRO A 43 12.39 -3.19 2.81
N ALA A 44 13.61 -3.73 2.76
CA ALA A 44 14.05 -4.79 3.68
C ALA A 44 14.14 -4.32 5.15
N VAL A 45 14.08 -3.01 5.39
CA VAL A 45 14.10 -2.41 6.72
C VAL A 45 12.70 -1.95 7.12
N GLY A 46 12.38 -2.06 8.41
CA GLY A 46 11.10 -1.62 8.95
C GLY A 46 10.82 -0.15 8.66
N LEU A 47 9.57 0.17 8.32
CA LEU A 47 9.15 1.53 8.03
C LEU A 47 9.11 2.34 9.33
N LYS A 48 9.79 3.49 9.34
CA LYS A 48 9.81 4.38 10.51
C LYS A 48 8.47 5.16 10.60
N PRO A 49 7.74 5.09 11.72
CA PRO A 49 6.57 5.91 11.94
C PRO A 49 6.93 7.40 11.88
N ARG A 50 6.11 8.21 11.21
CA ARG A 50 6.22 9.67 11.27
C ARG A 50 5.48 10.16 12.51
N GLY A 51 6.17 10.86 13.40
CA GLY A 51 5.55 11.46 14.59
C GLY A 51 4.58 12.60 14.24
N ARG A 52 3.63 12.92 15.11
CA ARG A 52 2.79 14.11 14.98
C ARG A 52 3.61 15.35 15.36
N ALA A 53 3.82 16.26 14.42
CA ALA A 53 4.14 17.65 14.74
C ALA A 53 2.81 18.37 15.04
N ARG A 54 2.78 19.17 16.11
CA ARG A 54 1.63 20.02 16.47
C ARG A 54 1.79 21.39 15.85
#